data_AF-A0A3E0N3Y6-F1
#
_entry.id   AF-A0A3E0N3Y6-F1
#
_cell.length_a   1.000
_cell.length_b   1.000
_cell.length_c   1.000
_cell.angle_alpha   90.00
_cell.angle_beta   90.00
_cell.angle_gamma   90.00
#
_symmetry.space_group_name_H-M   'P 1'
#
loop_
_entity.id
_entity.type
_entity.pdbx_description
1 polymer ?
#
loop_
_entity_poly.entity_id
_entity_poly.type
_entity_poly.pdbx_seq_one_letter_code
_entity_poly.pdbx_strand_id
1 'polypeptide(L)'
;SQIGRPHFAQWLLDSGHVATLTEAFDKYLGAGKVGDVKAFWPAMADVVCAITAAGGIAVLAHPLKYRLTGMKLRALINDFKVAGGTCLEILNGRQPEVDMKRLSQMAESLNLLVSAGSDFHRSFEYGPTLGVDTDRLTAGRFVWDECALNRSTETVASTTGADAHGSRV
;
A
#
# COMPACT_ATOMS: atom_id res chain seq x y z
N SER A 1 13.39 10.64 4.09
CA SER A 1 12.94 9.51 4.93
C SER A 1 12.12 10.06 6.08
N GLN A 2 10.97 9.46 6.41
CA GLN A 2 10.25 9.79 7.65
C GLN A 2 10.95 9.12 8.83
N ILE A 3 10.99 9.78 9.99
CA ILE A 3 11.56 9.22 11.22
C ILE A 3 10.77 7.99 11.67
N GLY A 4 11.43 7.00 12.26
CA GLY A 4 10.79 5.74 12.65
C GLY A 4 11.73 4.83 13.42
N ARG A 5 11.21 3.69 13.91
CA ARG A 5 11.95 2.72 14.74
C ARG A 5 13.33 2.31 14.17
N PRO A 6 13.53 2.13 12.85
CA PRO A 6 14.85 1.84 12.30
C PRO A 6 15.90 2.95 12.57
N HIS A 7 15.49 4.22 12.58
CA HIS A 7 16.38 5.34 12.87
C HIS A 7 16.81 5.34 14.34
N PHE A 8 15.90 5.02 15.27
CA PHE A 8 16.23 4.85 16.69
C PHE A 8 17.09 3.62 16.94
N ALA A 9 16.86 2.52 16.23
CA ALA A 9 17.70 1.32 16.32
C ALA A 9 19.14 1.62 15.90
N GLN A 10 19.31 2.39 14.82
CA GLN A 10 20.62 2.83 14.35
C GLN A 10 21.29 3.73 15.38
N TRP A 11 20.58 4.72 15.95
CA TRP A 11 21.14 5.59 16.98
C TRP A 11 21.55 4.83 18.25
N LEU A 12 20.77 3.83 18.69
CA LEU A 12 21.10 2.99 19.85
C LEU A 12 22.40 2.19 19.62
N LEU A 13 22.60 1.71 18.39
CA LEU A 13 23.83 1.01 18.00
C LEU A 13 25.02 1.98 17.98
N ASP A 14 24.87 3.12 17.28
CA ASP A 14 25.94 4.11 17.11
C ASP A 14 26.35 4.77 18.44
N SER A 15 25.41 4.88 19.39
CA SER A 15 25.66 5.40 20.75
C SER A 15 26.17 4.34 21.72
N GLY A 16 26.36 3.09 21.28
CA GLY A 16 26.90 2.00 22.09
C GLY A 16 25.95 1.43 23.14
N HIS A 17 24.64 1.69 23.05
CA HIS A 17 23.63 1.14 23.97
C HIS A 17 23.28 -0.32 23.66
N VAL A 18 23.52 -0.78 22.43
CA VAL A 18 23.33 -2.17 21.97
C VAL A 18 24.46 -2.56 21.03
N ALA A 19 24.71 -3.86 20.89
CA ALA A 19 25.75 -4.40 20.01
C ALA A 19 25.23 -4.69 18.58
N THR A 20 23.91 -4.82 18.39
CA THR A 20 23.30 -5.07 17.07
C THR A 20 21.95 -4.37 16.91
N LEU A 21 21.52 -4.17 15.67
CA LEU A 21 20.17 -3.68 15.36
C LEU A 21 19.08 -4.63 15.92
N THR A 22 19.31 -5.95 15.84
CA THR A 22 18.38 -6.95 16.38
C THR A 22 18.19 -6.76 17.88
N GLU A 23 19.28 -6.57 18.63
CA GLU A 23 19.22 -6.33 20.07
C GLU A 23 18.43 -5.05 20.41
N ALA A 24 18.52 -4.00 19.57
CA ALA A 24 17.70 -2.79 19.73
C ALA A 24 16.20 -3.09 19.72
N PHE A 25 15.75 -3.95 18.79
CA PHE A 25 14.36 -4.39 18.71
C PHE A 25 13.98 -5.31 19.86
N ASP A 26 14.85 -6.23 20.26
CA ASP A 26 14.52 -7.19 21.32
C ASP A 26 14.41 -6.55 22.71
N LYS A 27 15.28 -5.56 23.00
CA LYS A 27 15.30 -4.88 24.30
C LYS A 27 14.35 -3.68 24.38
N TYR A 28 14.34 -2.82 23.36
CA TYR A 28 13.76 -1.48 23.49
C TYR A 28 12.60 -1.22 22.56
N LEU A 29 12.72 -1.62 21.30
CA LEU A 29 11.81 -1.14 20.26
C LEU A 29 10.73 -2.15 19.90
N GLY A 30 10.80 -3.40 20.34
CA GLY A 30 9.85 -4.48 20.04
C GLY A 30 8.46 -4.27 20.65
N ALA A 31 7.47 -5.05 20.20
CA ALA A 31 6.11 -4.93 20.73
C ALA A 31 6.09 -5.16 22.27
N GLY A 32 5.44 -4.26 23.00
CA GLY A 32 5.37 -4.26 24.47
C GLY A 32 6.64 -3.80 25.19
N LYS A 33 7.66 -3.28 24.48
CA LYS A 33 8.90 -2.77 25.07
C LYS A 33 8.79 -1.26 25.37
N VAL A 34 9.79 -0.72 26.07
CA VAL A 34 9.80 0.67 26.55
C VAL A 34 9.66 1.70 25.41
N GLY A 35 10.21 1.41 24.23
CA GLY A 35 10.11 2.23 23.03
C GLY A 35 8.90 1.90 22.14
N ASP A 36 8.00 1.01 22.56
CA ASP A 36 6.77 0.68 21.83
C ASP A 36 5.69 1.74 22.07
N VAL A 37 5.93 2.94 21.54
CA VAL A 37 4.91 3.98 21.48
C VAL A 37 3.95 3.61 20.36
N LYS A 38 2.72 3.26 20.73
CA LYS A 38 1.66 2.97 19.77
C LYS A 38 1.43 4.21 18.89
N ALA A 39 1.73 4.07 17.61
CA ALA A 39 1.36 5.07 16.63
C ALA A 39 -0.18 5.12 16.56
N PHE A 40 -0.74 6.31 16.78
CA PHE A 40 -2.16 6.57 16.55
C PHE A 40 -2.36 6.75 15.05
N TRP A 41 -2.55 5.63 14.35
CA TRP A 41 -2.99 5.67 12.97
C TRP A 41 -4.47 6.07 12.93
N PRO A 42 -4.90 6.87 11.93
CA PRO A 42 -6.32 7.16 11.74
C PRO A 42 -7.13 5.88 11.51
N ALA A 43 -8.44 5.95 11.71
CA ALA A 43 -9.29 4.80 11.39
C ALA A 43 -9.21 4.50 9.89
N MET A 44 -9.30 3.23 9.51
CA MET A 44 -9.24 2.80 8.11
C MET A 44 -10.25 3.56 7.23
N ALA A 45 -11.47 3.78 7.74
CA ALA A 45 -12.50 4.52 7.02
C ALA A 45 -12.08 5.96 6.72
N ASP A 46 -11.43 6.65 7.66
CA ASP A 46 -10.95 8.02 7.47
C ASP A 46 -9.86 8.08 6.39
N VAL A 47 -8.92 7.13 6.42
CA VAL A 47 -7.84 7.05 5.42
C VAL A 47 -8.39 6.75 4.03
N VAL A 48 -9.29 5.77 3.91
CA VAL A 48 -9.91 5.41 2.63
C VAL A 48 -10.71 6.59 2.09
N CYS A 49 -11.51 7.25 2.93
CA CYS A 49 -12.28 8.45 2.56
C CYS A 49 -11.35 9.57 2.08
N ALA A 50 -10.24 9.83 2.77
CA ALA A 50 -9.28 10.84 2.35
C ALA A 50 -8.67 10.55 0.97
N ILE A 51 -8.32 9.29 0.68
CA ILE A 51 -7.78 8.88 -0.62
C ILE A 51 -8.83 9.06 -1.73
N THR A 52 -10.04 8.57 -1.51
CA THR A 52 -11.10 8.59 -2.53
C THR A 52 -11.64 10.00 -2.76
N ALA A 53 -11.74 10.83 -1.72
CA ALA A 53 -12.09 12.24 -1.83
C ALA A 53 -11.05 13.06 -2.64
N ALA A 54 -9.79 12.62 -2.65
CA ALA A 54 -8.74 13.18 -3.49
C ALA A 54 -8.75 12.65 -4.94
N GLY A 55 -9.76 11.86 -5.34
CA GLY A 55 -9.84 11.22 -6.65
C GLY A 55 -8.93 9.99 -6.81
N GLY A 56 -8.29 9.55 -5.73
CA GLY A 56 -7.39 8.39 -5.73
C GLY A 56 -8.13 7.06 -5.59
N ILE A 57 -7.41 5.98 -5.90
CA ILE A 57 -7.86 4.60 -5.66
C ILE A 57 -7.18 4.09 -4.38
N ALA A 58 -7.96 3.78 -3.36
CA ALA A 58 -7.44 3.16 -2.15
C ALA A 58 -7.11 1.68 -2.41
N VAL A 59 -5.87 1.29 -2.08
CA VAL A 59 -5.36 -0.09 -2.23
C VAL A 59 -5.06 -0.68 -0.86
N LEU A 60 -5.58 -1.86 -0.54
CA LEU A 60 -5.18 -2.61 0.65
C LEU A 60 -3.84 -3.32 0.35
N ALA A 61 -2.75 -2.76 0.88
CA ALA A 61 -1.39 -3.25 0.64
C ALA A 61 -1.09 -4.56 1.36
N HIS A 62 -0.34 -5.44 0.69
CA HIS A 62 0.26 -6.69 1.17
C HIS A 62 -0.51 -7.39 2.30
N PRO A 63 -1.77 -7.78 2.07
CA PRO A 63 -2.70 -8.21 3.13
C PRO A 63 -2.22 -9.43 3.94
N LEU A 64 -1.38 -10.26 3.35
CA LEU A 64 -0.84 -11.46 4.00
C LEU A 64 0.21 -11.14 5.08
N LYS A 65 0.83 -9.95 5.05
CA LYS A 65 1.77 -9.52 6.10
C LYS A 65 1.10 -9.28 7.44
N TYR A 66 -0.22 -9.10 7.47
CA TYR A 66 -0.99 -8.91 8.71
C TYR A 66 -1.15 -10.20 9.54
N ARG A 67 -0.77 -11.37 9.01
CA ARG A 67 -0.85 -12.68 9.69
C ARG A 67 -2.25 -13.00 10.23
N LEU A 68 -3.28 -12.55 9.52
CA LEU A 68 -4.68 -12.81 9.85
C LEU A 68 -5.11 -14.21 9.40
N THR A 69 -6.02 -14.82 10.15
CA THR A 69 -6.72 -16.03 9.67
C THR A 69 -7.50 -15.71 8.41
N GLY A 70 -7.81 -16.71 7.59
CA GLY A 70 -8.58 -16.48 6.35
C GLY A 70 -9.93 -15.81 6.57
N MET A 71 -10.59 -16.11 7.69
CA MET A 71 -11.85 -15.45 8.09
C MET A 71 -11.63 -13.98 8.43
N LYS A 72 -10.63 -13.66 9.27
CA LYS A 72 -10.33 -12.27 9.64
C LYS A 72 -9.86 -11.44 8.46
N LEU A 73 -9.10 -12.05 7.55
CA LEU A 73 -8.67 -11.38 6.33
C LEU A 73 -9.87 -11.02 5.44
N ARG A 74 -10.80 -11.95 5.23
CA ARG A 74 -12.03 -11.65 4.47
C ARG A 74 -12.87 -10.56 5.12
N ALA A 75 -13.01 -10.59 6.45
CA ALA A 75 -13.70 -9.53 7.18
C ALA A 75 -13.02 -8.17 6.96
N LEU A 76 -11.69 -8.09 7.10
CA LEU A 76 -10.93 -6.87 6.82
C LEU A 76 -11.14 -6.35 5.39
N ILE A 77 -11.06 -7.22 4.38
CA ILE A 77 -11.25 -6.81 2.98
C ILE A 77 -12.69 -6.31 2.77
N ASN A 78 -13.68 -6.95 3.40
CA ASN A 78 -15.06 -6.50 3.34
C ASN A 78 -15.24 -5.12 4.00
N ASP A 79 -14.68 -4.91 5.19
CA ASP A 79 -14.75 -3.62 5.90
C ASP A 79 -14.02 -2.53 5.10
N PHE A 80 -12.88 -2.85 4.50
CA PHE A 80 -12.14 -1.96 3.60
C PHE A 80 -12.98 -1.57 2.39
N LYS A 81 -13.69 -2.53 1.79
CA LYS A 81 -14.62 -2.25 0.68
C LYS A 81 -15.78 -1.36 1.11
N VAL A 82 -16.40 -1.64 2.26
CA VAL A 82 -17.49 -0.82 2.82
C VAL A 82 -17.03 0.62 3.06
N ALA A 83 -15.78 0.82 3.46
CA ALA A 83 -15.18 2.14 3.61
C ALA A 83 -14.92 2.90 2.29
N GLY A 84 -15.12 2.26 1.12
CA GLY A 84 -14.86 2.84 -0.20
C GLY A 84 -13.57 2.36 -0.87
N GLY A 85 -12.89 1.37 -0.27
CA GLY A 85 -11.70 0.76 -0.86
C GLY A 85 -12.05 -0.11 -2.06
N THR A 86 -11.33 0.04 -3.17
CA THR A 86 -11.68 -0.61 -4.44
C THR A 86 -10.57 -1.48 -5.01
N CYS A 87 -9.42 -1.61 -4.33
CA CYS A 87 -8.28 -2.35 -4.84
C CYS A 87 -7.55 -3.18 -3.77
N LEU A 88 -7.08 -4.36 -4.16
CA LEU A 88 -6.31 -5.29 -3.34
C LEU A 88 -4.94 -5.56 -3.97
N GLU A 89 -3.87 -5.47 -3.19
CA GLU A 89 -2.55 -5.91 -3.67
C GLU A 89 -2.45 -7.44 -3.66
N ILE A 90 -2.24 -8.02 -4.84
CA ILE A 90 -2.18 -9.47 -5.06
C ILE A 90 -0.75 -9.96 -5.21
N LEU A 91 0.15 -9.13 -5.75
CA LEU A 91 1.55 -9.47 -5.94
C LEU A 91 2.43 -8.51 -5.15
N ASN A 92 2.99 -8.99 -4.04
CA ASN A 92 3.97 -8.26 -3.26
C ASN A 92 5.36 -8.90 -3.41
N GLY A 93 6.26 -8.29 -4.17
CA GLY A 93 7.60 -8.81 -4.44
C GLY A 93 7.58 -10.24 -4.99
N ARG A 94 8.11 -11.19 -4.22
CA ARG A 94 8.08 -12.64 -4.55
C ARG A 94 6.98 -13.35 -3.77
N GLN A 95 5.73 -13.10 -4.12
CA GLN A 95 4.60 -13.79 -3.50
C GLN A 95 4.38 -15.18 -4.12
N PRO A 96 4.12 -16.25 -3.33
CA PRO A 96 3.80 -17.58 -3.87
C PRO A 96 2.51 -17.62 -4.69
N GLU A 97 2.45 -18.48 -5.71
CA GLU A 97 1.27 -18.64 -6.58
C GLU A 97 0.00 -19.03 -5.82
N VAL A 98 0.11 -19.87 -4.79
CA VAL A 98 -1.03 -20.27 -3.95
C VAL A 98 -1.66 -19.08 -3.22
N ASP A 99 -0.81 -18.16 -2.76
CA ASP A 99 -1.23 -16.96 -2.05
C ASP A 99 -1.85 -15.95 -3.01
N MET A 100 -1.23 -15.76 -4.18
CA MET A 100 -1.77 -14.94 -5.27
C MET A 100 -3.15 -15.44 -5.68
N LYS A 101 -3.30 -16.73 -5.97
CA LYS A 101 -4.58 -17.34 -6.35
C LYS A 101 -5.66 -17.12 -5.29
N ARG A 102 -5.31 -17.33 -4.01
CA ARG A 102 -6.24 -17.10 -2.89
C ARG A 102 -6.71 -15.65 -2.81
N LEU A 103 -5.78 -14.69 -2.95
CA LEU A 103 -6.15 -13.27 -2.92
C LEU A 103 -6.94 -12.86 -4.16
N SER A 104 -6.59 -13.37 -5.35
CA SER A 104 -7.33 -13.10 -6.59
C SER A 104 -8.78 -13.56 -6.49
N GLN A 105 -9.03 -14.74 -5.92
CA GLN A 105 -10.39 -15.23 -5.66
C GLN A 105 -11.18 -14.31 -4.72
N MET A 106 -10.52 -13.75 -3.70
CA MET A 106 -11.17 -12.79 -2.79
C MET A 106 -11.48 -11.47 -3.52
N ALA A 107 -10.53 -10.95 -4.29
CA ALA A 107 -10.72 -9.74 -5.08
C ALA A 107 -11.87 -9.89 -6.08
N GLU A 108 -11.92 -11.01 -6.82
CA GLU A 108 -13.00 -11.33 -7.75
C GLU A 108 -14.36 -11.41 -7.05
N SER A 109 -14.45 -12.16 -5.95
CA SER A 109 -15.71 -12.32 -5.19
C SER A 109 -16.26 -11.00 -4.64
N LEU A 110 -15.39 -10.01 -4.44
CA LEU A 110 -15.73 -8.70 -3.92
C LEU A 110 -15.69 -7.60 -4.99
N ASN A 111 -15.50 -7.96 -6.26
CA ASN A 111 -15.37 -7.03 -7.39
C ASN A 111 -14.35 -5.90 -7.13
N LEU A 112 -13.18 -6.27 -6.61
CA LEU A 112 -12.06 -5.36 -6.36
C LEU A 112 -11.06 -5.40 -7.51
N LEU A 113 -10.40 -4.26 -7.74
CA LEU A 113 -9.24 -4.14 -8.61
C LEU A 113 -8.03 -4.87 -8.03
N VAL A 114 -7.09 -5.20 -8.91
CA VAL A 114 -5.83 -5.89 -8.59
C VAL A 114 -4.68 -4.91 -8.70
N SER A 115 -3.79 -4.92 -7.69
CA SER A 115 -2.53 -4.17 -7.68
C SER A 115 -1.33 -5.10 -7.45
N ALA A 116 -0.14 -4.58 -7.76
CA ALA A 116 1.15 -5.23 -7.58
C ALA A 116 2.20 -4.21 -7.12
N GLY A 117 3.13 -4.64 -6.28
CA GLY A 117 4.19 -3.79 -5.74
C GLY A 117 5.37 -4.58 -5.22
N SER A 118 6.58 -4.05 -5.33
CA SER A 118 7.78 -4.78 -4.88
C SER A 118 8.03 -4.66 -3.38
N ASP A 119 7.45 -3.64 -2.74
CA ASP A 119 7.73 -3.24 -1.35
C ASP A 119 9.23 -3.03 -1.09
N PHE A 120 9.93 -2.52 -2.11
CA PHE A 120 11.37 -2.26 -2.05
C PHE A 120 11.68 -1.06 -1.15
N HIS A 121 12.59 -1.26 -0.19
CA HIS A 121 13.03 -0.22 0.74
C HIS A 121 14.54 0.08 0.63
N ARG A 122 15.35 -0.92 0.27
CA ARG A 122 16.81 -0.81 0.06
C ARG A 122 17.33 -2.06 -0.65
N SER A 123 18.46 -1.92 -1.36
CA SER A 123 19.17 -3.06 -1.95
C SER A 123 19.96 -3.81 -0.88
N PHE A 124 19.80 -5.13 -0.83
CA PHE A 124 20.64 -6.04 -0.03
C PHE A 124 20.57 -7.46 -0.63
N GLU A 125 21.57 -8.29 -0.36
CA GLU A 125 21.85 -9.56 -1.05
C GLU A 125 20.65 -10.53 -1.14
N TYR A 126 19.77 -10.52 -0.14
CA TYR A 126 18.59 -11.40 -0.06
C TYR A 126 17.26 -10.62 -0.03
N GLY A 127 17.27 -9.34 -0.38
CA GLY A 127 16.10 -8.48 -0.36
C GLY A 127 15.24 -8.59 -1.62
N PRO A 128 13.95 -8.19 -1.54
CA PRO A 128 13.18 -7.93 -2.75
C PRO A 128 13.90 -6.86 -3.57
N THR A 129 13.91 -7.02 -4.89
CA THR A 129 14.43 -6.02 -5.84
C THR A 129 13.34 -5.01 -6.17
N LEU A 130 13.72 -3.85 -6.73
CA LEU A 130 12.74 -2.94 -7.30
C LEU A 130 12.05 -3.60 -8.51
N GLY A 131 10.72 -3.42 -8.61
CA GLY A 131 9.89 -4.00 -9.66
C GLY A 131 9.26 -5.34 -9.29
N VAL A 132 8.21 -5.69 -10.02
CA VAL A 132 7.48 -6.97 -9.90
C VAL A 132 7.13 -7.47 -11.29
N ASP A 133 7.14 -8.79 -11.45
CA ASP A 133 6.73 -9.45 -12.68
C ASP A 133 5.20 -9.54 -12.72
N THR A 134 4.57 -8.55 -13.35
CA THR A 134 3.11 -8.45 -13.47
C THR A 134 2.52 -9.51 -14.40
N ASP A 135 3.30 -10.18 -15.24
CA ASP A 135 2.81 -11.24 -16.15
C ASP A 135 2.30 -12.46 -15.36
N ARG A 136 2.72 -12.58 -14.10
CA ARG A 136 2.20 -13.58 -13.15
C ARG A 136 0.77 -13.30 -12.71
N LEU A 137 0.25 -12.10 -12.92
CA LEU A 137 -1.15 -11.77 -12.69
C LEU A 137 -1.95 -12.05 -13.98
N THR A 138 -2.41 -13.28 -14.12
CA THR A 138 -3.03 -13.76 -15.37
C THR A 138 -4.49 -13.34 -15.57
N ALA A 139 -5.16 -12.85 -14.53
CA ALA A 139 -6.56 -12.43 -14.58
C ALA A 139 -6.88 -11.39 -13.51
N GLY A 140 -7.89 -10.55 -13.80
CA GLY A 140 -8.40 -9.54 -12.89
C GLY A 140 -8.62 -8.20 -13.61
N ARG A 141 -9.25 -7.26 -12.90
CA ARG A 141 -9.31 -5.86 -13.33
C ARG A 141 -8.14 -5.11 -12.72
N PHE A 142 -7.18 -4.67 -13.51
CA PHE A 142 -5.96 -4.08 -12.96
C PHE A 142 -6.13 -2.60 -12.65
N VAL A 143 -5.53 -2.15 -11.54
CA VAL A 143 -5.65 -0.75 -11.08
C VAL A 143 -5.00 0.24 -12.05
N TRP A 144 -3.96 -0.17 -12.77
CA TRP A 144 -3.27 0.69 -13.73
C TRP A 144 -4.09 0.96 -15.00
N ASP A 145 -5.00 0.06 -15.36
CA ASP A 145 -5.92 0.27 -16.49
C ASP A 145 -6.94 1.37 -16.16
N GLU A 146 -7.47 1.39 -14.93
CA GLU A 146 -8.41 2.41 -14.44
C GLU A 146 -7.71 3.77 -14.24
N CYS A 147 -6.50 3.78 -13.69
CA CYS A 147 -5.71 5.00 -13.55
C CYS A 147 -5.31 5.62 -14.90
N ALA A 148 -5.17 4.81 -15.96
CA ALA A 148 -4.93 5.32 -17.31
C ALA A 148 -6.17 6.06 -17.86
N LEU A 149 -7.37 5.55 -17.59
CA LEU A 149 -8.64 6.15 -18.02
C LEU A 149 -8.97 7.46 -17.31
N ASN A 150 -8.64 7.60 -16.01
CA ASN A 150 -8.88 8.85 -15.29
C ASN A 150 -7.95 10.00 -15.75
N ARG A 151 -6.76 9.69 -16.30
CA ARG A 151 -5.85 10.71 -16.84
C ARG A 151 -6.29 11.26 -18.20
N SER A 152 -6.98 10.47 -19.01
CA SER A 152 -7.47 10.93 -20.31
C SER A 152 -8.68 11.87 -20.16
N THR A 153 -9.52 11.69 -19.13
CA THR A 153 -10.66 12.58 -18.85
C THR A 153 -10.22 13.93 -18.27
N GLU A 154 -9.18 13.97 -17.43
CA GLU A 154 -8.62 15.24 -16.91
C GLU A 154 -7.90 16.07 -17.99
N THR A 155 -7.24 15.42 -18.95
CA THR A 155 -6.53 16.11 -20.03
C THR A 155 -7.50 16.94 -20.90
N VAL A 156 -8.71 16.41 -21.15
CA VAL A 156 -9.74 17.09 -21.96
C VAL A 156 -10.42 18.25 -21.22
N ALA A 157 -10.51 18.20 -19.89
CA ALA A 157 -11.10 19.29 -19.10
C ALA A 157 -10.19 20.52 -18.98
N SER A 158 -8.87 20.37 -19.20
CA SER A 158 -7.91 21.46 -19.12
C SER A 158 -7.77 22.30 -20.40
N THR A 159 -8.31 21.84 -21.54
CA THR A 159 -8.15 22.50 -22.85
C THR A 159 -9.32 23.41 -23.26
N THR A 160 -10.39 23.51 -22.46
CA THR A 160 -11.59 24.32 -22.78
C THR A 160 -11.70 25.63 -21.99
N GLY A 161 -10.64 26.08 -21.31
CA GLY A 161 -10.66 27.23 -20.40
C GLY A 161 -9.89 28.48 -20.84
N ALA A 162 -9.46 28.61 -22.09
CA ALA A 162 -8.73 29.79 -22.55
C ALA A 162 -9.03 30.10 -24.02
N ASP A 163 -10.15 30.77 -24.29
CA ASP A 163 -10.33 31.62 -25.48
C ASP A 163 -11.66 32.39 -25.38
N ALA A 164 -11.66 33.49 -24.64
CA ALA A 164 -12.71 34.52 -24.76
C ALA A 164 -12.22 35.87 -24.24
N HIS A 165 -11.20 36.46 -24.87
CA HIS A 165 -10.97 37.91 -24.82
C HIS A 165 -10.61 38.43 -26.22
N GLY A 166 -11.62 38.46 -27.08
CA GLY A 166 -11.60 39.17 -28.36
C GLY A 166 -12.35 40.49 -28.24
N SER A 167 -11.59 41.58 -28.27
CA SER A 167 -11.99 42.99 -28.36
C SER A 167 -13.11 43.29 -29.35
N ARG A 168 -13.97 44.29 -29.03
CA ARG A 168 -14.38 45.36 -29.95
C ARG A 168 -15.12 46.50 -29.22
N VAL A 169 -14.52 47.70 -29.38
CA VAL A 169 -15.04 49.07 -29.55
C VAL A 169 -16.29 49.49 -28.76
#